data_AF-A0A4Y9NBF8-F1
#
_entry.id   AF-A0A4Y9NBF8-F1
#
_cell.length_a   1.000
_cell.length_b   1.000
_cell.length_c   1.000
_cell.angle_alpha   90.00
_cell.angle_beta   90.00
_cell.angle_gamma   90.00
#
_symmetry.space_group_name_H-M   'P 1'
#
loop_
_entity.id
_entity.type
_entity.pdbx_description
1 polymer ?
#
loop_
_entity_poly.entity_id
_entity_poly.type
_entity_poly.pdbx_seq_one_letter_code
_entity_poly.pdbx_strand_id
1 'polypeptide(L)'
;MVERDRIDPDVLHRRAQLAALAGLARGDDVPDLMVAVSANDVRGHFTPDVAMLELAGTALGLACPPGVEPLAYEGLRERYLPEVRFRGRVEHRNNQYALYVAASMRGGLEPDLSSDAGWWQTPLWTYALYAVTIYSRAAADRLGVTLGEVAARIAQRHGFQLAAGASPTD
;
A
#
# COMPACT_ATOMS: atom_id res chain seq x y z
N MET A 1 27.62 -8.48 -7.67
CA MET A 1 26.95 -7.25 -7.24
C MET A 1 26.42 -6.59 -8.50
N VAL A 2 25.23 -7.01 -8.95
CA VAL A 2 24.84 -6.97 -10.38
C VAL A 2 23.62 -6.07 -10.57
N GLU A 3 23.81 -5.03 -11.40
CA GLU A 3 22.85 -4.40 -12.34
C GLU A 3 21.62 -3.64 -11.81
N ARG A 4 21.21 -3.78 -10.54
CA ARG A 4 20.02 -3.07 -10.03
C ARG A 4 20.20 -1.56 -9.80
N ASP A 5 21.41 -1.09 -9.52
CA ASP A 5 21.74 0.35 -9.35
C ASP A 5 21.58 1.18 -10.65
N ARG A 6 21.30 0.53 -11.80
CA ARG A 6 21.14 1.19 -13.10
C ARG A 6 19.69 1.29 -13.57
N ILE A 7 18.73 0.74 -12.83
CA ILE A 7 17.32 0.80 -13.22
C ILE A 7 16.76 2.15 -12.78
N ASP A 8 16.14 2.85 -13.73
CA ASP A 8 15.44 4.11 -13.49
C ASP A 8 14.47 3.99 -12.30
N PRO A 9 14.58 4.85 -11.27
CA PRO A 9 13.66 4.88 -10.14
C PRO A 9 12.18 4.94 -10.54
N ASP A 10 11.82 5.60 -11.63
CA ASP A 10 10.43 5.67 -12.08
C ASP A 10 9.91 4.32 -12.58
N VAL A 11 10.79 3.52 -13.19
CA VAL A 11 10.47 2.16 -13.63
C VAL A 11 10.26 1.25 -12.43
N LEU A 12 11.13 1.34 -11.42
CA LEU A 12 10.99 0.60 -10.18
C LEU A 12 9.72 1.00 -9.43
N HIS A 13 9.38 2.29 -9.42
CA HIS A 13 8.18 2.83 -8.80
C HIS A 13 6.92 2.18 -9.40
N ARG A 14 6.77 2.27 -10.72
CA ARG A 14 5.59 1.70 -11.41
C ARG A 14 5.53 0.19 -11.28
N ARG A 15 6.67 -0.50 -11.30
CA ARG A 15 6.71 -1.96 -11.10
C ARG A 15 6.27 -2.35 -9.70
N ALA A 16 6.68 -1.60 -8.67
CA ALA A 16 6.23 -1.83 -7.30
C ALA A 16 4.71 -1.64 -7.17
N GLN A 17 4.15 -0.58 -7.78
CA GLN A 17 2.70 -0.36 -7.80
C GLN A 17 1.96 -1.52 -8.48
N LEU A 18 2.41 -1.90 -9.68
CA LEU A 18 1.81 -3.02 -10.43
C LEU A 18 1.91 -4.35 -9.67
N ALA A 19 3.04 -4.64 -9.02
CA ALA A 19 3.23 -5.86 -8.26
C ALA A 19 2.22 -5.98 -7.11
N ALA A 20 2.06 -4.91 -6.31
CA ALA A 20 1.10 -4.87 -5.22
C ALA A 20 -0.35 -4.97 -5.72
N LEU A 21 -0.72 -4.19 -6.74
CA LEU A 21 -2.09 -4.17 -7.28
C LEU A 21 -2.49 -5.47 -7.96
N ALA A 22 -1.58 -6.09 -8.72
CA ALA A 22 -1.84 -7.37 -9.35
C ALA A 22 -2.00 -8.49 -8.32
N GLY A 23 -1.24 -8.47 -7.22
CA GLY A 23 -1.41 -9.43 -6.13
C GLY A 23 -2.72 -9.23 -5.38
N LEU A 24 -3.08 -7.98 -5.05
CA LEU A 24 -4.38 -7.67 -4.43
C LEU A 24 -5.55 -8.11 -5.32
N ALA A 25 -5.41 -7.96 -6.64
CA ALA A 25 -6.42 -8.41 -7.60
C ALA A 25 -6.60 -9.93 -7.65
N ARG A 26 -5.53 -10.70 -7.43
CA ARG A 26 -5.58 -12.16 -7.32
C ARG A 26 -6.06 -12.66 -5.96
N GLY A 27 -6.07 -11.79 -4.95
CA GLY A 27 -6.33 -12.17 -3.57
C GLY A 27 -5.11 -12.77 -2.86
N ASP A 28 -3.90 -12.43 -3.33
CA ASP A 28 -2.64 -12.84 -2.69
C ASP A 28 -2.63 -12.36 -1.22
N ASP A 29 -2.04 -13.16 -0.33
CA ASP A 29 -1.91 -12.81 1.07
C ASP A 29 -0.77 -11.81 1.34
N VAL A 30 -0.69 -11.29 2.57
CA VAL A 30 0.31 -10.28 2.91
C VAL A 30 1.76 -10.75 2.68
N PRO A 31 2.18 -11.96 3.09
CA PRO A 31 3.47 -12.52 2.72
C PRO A 31 3.76 -12.52 1.21
N ASP A 32 2.81 -12.96 0.38
CA ASP A 32 2.99 -13.00 -1.08
C ASP A 32 3.13 -11.61 -1.68
N LEU A 33 2.34 -10.64 -1.21
CA LEU A 33 2.45 -9.24 -1.59
C LEU A 33 3.82 -8.65 -1.20
N MET A 34 4.31 -8.97 0.00
CA MET A 34 5.63 -8.54 0.48
C MET A 34 6.74 -9.04 -0.45
N VAL A 35 6.69 -10.32 -0.84
CA VAL A 35 7.65 -10.91 -1.79
C VAL A 35 7.60 -10.16 -3.12
N ALA A 36 6.40 -9.94 -3.67
CA ALA A 36 6.23 -9.27 -4.95
C ALA A 36 6.78 -7.83 -4.96
N VAL A 37 6.53 -7.05 -3.89
CA VAL A 37 7.02 -5.67 -3.77
C VAL A 37 8.53 -5.64 -3.54
N SER A 38 9.06 -6.55 -2.71
CA SER A 38 10.50 -6.60 -2.38
C SER A 38 11.41 -6.77 -3.60
N ALA A 39 10.90 -7.34 -4.69
CA ALA A 39 11.66 -7.49 -5.93
C ALA A 39 12.07 -6.14 -6.57
N ASN A 40 11.41 -5.05 -6.18
CA ASN A 40 11.65 -3.69 -6.65
C ASN A 40 12.36 -2.80 -5.61
N ASP A 41 12.72 -3.35 -4.44
CA ASP A 41 13.44 -2.65 -3.41
C ASP A 41 14.94 -2.56 -3.74
N VAL A 42 15.45 -1.33 -3.77
CA VAL A 42 16.86 -1.02 -4.02
C VAL A 42 17.34 -0.16 -2.87
N ARG A 43 18.38 -0.62 -2.20
CA ARG A 43 18.93 0.03 -1.00
C ARG A 43 19.26 1.50 -1.30
N GLY A 44 18.80 2.40 -0.42
CA GLY A 44 19.05 3.84 -0.52
C GLY A 44 18.05 4.60 -1.38
N HIS A 45 17.07 3.92 -1.98
CA HIS A 45 15.96 4.53 -2.71
C HIS A 45 14.65 4.33 -1.95
N PHE A 46 13.81 5.37 -1.88
CA PHE A 46 12.46 5.31 -1.31
C PHE A 46 11.40 4.90 -2.35
N THR A 47 11.83 4.24 -3.42
CA THR A 47 10.98 4.04 -4.59
C THR A 47 9.75 3.17 -4.29
N PRO A 48 9.88 1.97 -3.67
CA PRO A 48 8.70 1.22 -3.24
C PRO A 48 7.91 1.94 -2.14
N ASP A 49 8.57 2.72 -1.29
CA ASP A 49 7.97 3.41 -0.16
C ASP A 49 6.95 4.45 -0.65
N VAL A 50 7.36 5.34 -1.55
CA VAL A 50 6.48 6.34 -2.17
C VAL A 50 5.39 5.65 -2.97
N ALA A 51 5.72 4.64 -3.78
CA ALA A 51 4.75 3.87 -4.54
C ALA A 51 3.63 3.30 -3.66
N MET A 52 3.98 2.66 -2.54
CA MET A 52 2.98 2.08 -1.63
C MET A 52 2.17 3.16 -0.90
N LEU A 53 2.77 4.27 -0.51
CA LEU A 53 2.04 5.37 0.14
C LEU A 53 1.01 6.02 -0.79
N GLU A 54 1.34 6.18 -2.08
CA GLU A 54 0.42 6.70 -3.09
C GLU A 54 -0.77 5.74 -3.34
N LEU A 55 -0.50 4.44 -3.43
CA LEU A 55 -1.56 3.44 -3.53
C LEU A 55 -2.46 3.46 -2.28
N ALA A 56 -1.86 3.55 -1.09
CA ALA A 56 -2.59 3.62 0.17
C ALA A 56 -3.45 4.89 0.25
N GLY A 57 -2.93 6.05 -0.15
CA GLY A 57 -3.69 7.30 -0.22
C GLY A 57 -4.85 7.22 -1.21
N THR A 58 -4.65 6.52 -2.34
CA THR A 58 -5.71 6.29 -3.33
C THR A 58 -6.79 5.36 -2.80
N ALA A 59 -6.40 4.27 -2.13
CA ALA A 59 -7.32 3.34 -1.46
C ALA A 59 -8.12 4.06 -0.35
N LEU A 60 -7.48 4.91 0.45
CA LEU A 60 -8.15 5.75 1.43
C LEU A 60 -9.16 6.71 0.76
N GLY A 61 -8.82 7.25 -0.41
CA GLY A 61 -9.74 8.07 -1.19
C GLY A 61 -10.96 7.32 -1.72
N LEU A 62 -10.85 6.01 -1.94
CA LEU A 62 -11.99 5.14 -2.26
C LEU A 62 -12.82 4.81 -1.01
N ALA A 63 -12.18 4.56 0.13
CA ALA A 63 -12.85 4.25 1.39
C ALA A 63 -13.57 5.48 2.00
N CYS A 64 -13.01 6.67 1.83
CA CYS A 64 -13.48 7.92 2.43
C CYS A 64 -13.58 9.06 1.40
N PRO A 65 -14.48 8.99 0.40
CA PRO A 65 -14.75 10.14 -0.47
C PRO A 65 -15.11 11.39 0.33
N PRO A 66 -14.93 12.60 -0.23
CA PRO A 66 -15.35 13.84 0.44
C PRO A 66 -16.80 13.77 0.92
N GLY A 67 -17.04 14.14 2.18
CA GLY A 67 -18.36 14.10 2.82
C GLY A 67 -18.76 12.76 3.44
N VAL A 68 -17.95 11.71 3.30
CA VAL A 68 -18.15 10.42 3.98
C VAL A 68 -17.40 10.40 5.31
N GLU A 69 -18.00 9.78 6.33
CA GLU A 69 -17.41 9.62 7.67
C GLU A 69 -15.96 9.08 7.59
N PRO A 70 -14.98 9.70 8.27
CA PRO A 70 -13.60 9.21 8.28
C PRO A 70 -13.46 7.77 8.80
N LEU A 71 -12.32 7.13 8.52
CA LEU A 71 -11.94 5.89 9.21
C LEU A 71 -11.33 6.25 10.57
N ALA A 72 -11.90 5.71 11.65
CA ALA A 72 -11.26 5.76 12.95
C ALA A 72 -9.98 4.91 12.92
N TYR A 73 -8.89 5.44 13.50
CA TYR A 73 -7.64 4.68 13.64
C TYR A 73 -7.78 3.56 14.69
N GLU A 74 -8.57 3.79 15.73
CA GLU A 74 -8.82 2.80 16.77
C GLU A 74 -9.47 1.52 16.19
N GLY A 75 -8.86 0.37 16.45
CA GLY A 75 -9.33 -0.93 15.95
C GLY A 75 -9.13 -1.18 14.45
N LEU A 76 -8.58 -0.20 13.70
CA LEU A 76 -8.50 -0.28 12.24
C LEU A 76 -7.64 -1.45 11.77
N ARG A 77 -6.50 -1.66 12.44
CA ARG A 77 -5.55 -2.71 12.07
C ARG A 77 -6.07 -4.08 12.45
N GLU A 78 -6.66 -4.19 13.64
CA GLU A 78 -7.26 -5.41 14.15
C GLU A 78 -8.41 -5.87 13.25
N ARG A 79 -9.18 -4.91 12.71
CA ARG A 79 -10.28 -5.20 11.79
C ARG A 79 -9.81 -5.59 10.39
N TYR A 80 -8.88 -4.85 9.81
CA TYR A 80 -8.53 -5.00 8.38
C TYR A 80 -7.19 -5.68 8.11
N LEU A 81 -6.40 -5.98 9.13
CA LEU A 81 -5.14 -6.71 9.01
C LEU A 81 -4.92 -7.65 10.22
N PRO A 82 -5.91 -8.49 10.59
CA PRO A 82 -5.82 -9.36 11.76
C PRO A 82 -4.68 -10.39 11.69
N GLU A 83 -4.22 -10.72 10.49
CA GLU A 83 -3.15 -11.70 10.26
C GLU A 83 -1.75 -11.18 10.63
N VAL A 84 -1.55 -9.85 10.70
CA VAL A 84 -0.25 -9.26 11.06
C VAL A 84 -0.21 -8.91 12.54
N ARG A 85 0.72 -9.56 13.26
CA ARG A 85 1.02 -9.20 14.66
C ARG A 85 2.18 -8.23 14.74
N PHE A 86 1.87 -6.96 14.97
CA PHE A 86 2.86 -5.93 15.30
C PHE A 86 3.48 -6.18 16.68
N ARG A 87 4.81 -6.16 16.77
CA ARG A 87 5.57 -6.45 17.99
C ARG A 87 6.18 -5.17 18.57
N GLY A 88 5.77 -4.85 19.79
CA GLY A 88 6.33 -3.73 20.54
C GLY A 88 6.02 -2.36 19.95
N ARG A 89 6.50 -1.32 20.62
CA ARG A 89 6.12 0.08 20.30
C ARG A 89 6.60 0.55 18.93
N VAL A 90 7.74 0.05 18.46
CA VAL A 90 8.35 0.49 17.19
C VAL A 90 7.48 0.08 16.01
N GLU A 91 7.16 -1.21 15.87
CA GLU A 91 6.33 -1.68 14.74
C GLU A 91 4.94 -1.04 14.76
N HIS A 92 4.34 -0.88 15.94
CA HIS A 92 3.07 -0.18 16.08
C HIS A 92 3.15 1.27 15.60
N ARG A 93 4.22 1.99 15.93
CA ARG A 93 4.42 3.39 15.54
C ARG A 93 4.73 3.52 14.05
N ASN A 94 5.51 2.59 13.49
CA ASN A 94 5.90 2.61 12.09
C ASN A 94 4.68 2.38 11.17
N ASN A 95 3.80 1.43 11.51
CA ASN A 95 2.56 1.26 10.76
C ASN A 95 1.59 2.44 10.95
N GLN A 96 1.49 2.99 12.16
CA GLN A 96 0.70 4.21 12.39
C GLN A 96 1.20 5.37 11.53
N TYR A 97 2.52 5.55 11.46
CA TYR A 97 3.14 6.56 10.62
C TYR A 97 2.78 6.35 9.14
N ALA A 98 2.91 5.13 8.60
CA ALA A 98 2.57 4.86 7.21
C ALA A 98 1.10 5.17 6.87
N LEU A 99 0.16 4.83 7.76
CA LEU A 99 -1.26 5.18 7.61
C LEU A 99 -1.47 6.70 7.57
N TYR A 100 -0.85 7.44 8.50
CA TYR A 100 -1.00 8.88 8.58
C TYR A 100 -0.33 9.60 7.41
N VAL A 101 0.84 9.16 6.98
CA VAL A 101 1.54 9.73 5.83
C VAL A 101 0.75 9.53 4.54
N ALA A 102 0.17 8.35 4.32
CA ALA A 102 -0.71 8.12 3.17
C ALA A 102 -1.94 9.06 3.20
N ALA A 103 -2.50 9.31 4.39
CA ALA A 103 -3.60 10.28 4.55
C ALA A 103 -3.16 11.73 4.30
N SER A 104 -1.97 12.11 4.76
CA SER A 104 -1.36 13.42 4.49
C SER A 104 -1.09 13.64 3.00
N MET A 105 -0.50 12.66 2.32
CA MET A 105 -0.24 12.69 0.88
C MET A 105 -1.54 12.82 0.08
N ARG A 106 -2.57 12.07 0.45
CA ARG A 106 -3.92 12.23 -0.12
C ARG A 106 -4.46 13.66 0.08
N GLY A 107 -4.15 14.28 1.22
CA GLY A 107 -4.50 15.67 1.54
C GLY A 107 -3.64 16.72 0.84
N GLY A 108 -2.65 16.33 0.03
CA GLY A 108 -1.75 17.22 -0.70
C GLY A 108 -0.50 17.64 0.07
N LEU A 109 -0.18 16.97 1.19
CA LEU A 109 1.06 17.21 1.94
C LEU A 109 2.10 16.15 1.60
N GLU A 110 3.25 16.58 1.09
CA GLU A 110 4.39 15.71 0.82
C GLU A 110 5.27 15.54 2.09
N PRO A 111 5.51 14.29 2.54
CA PRO A 111 6.31 14.01 3.73
C PRO A 111 7.82 14.05 3.45
N ASP A 112 8.62 14.41 4.46
CA ASP A 112 10.09 14.25 4.39
C ASP A 112 10.49 12.82 4.81
N LEU A 113 10.32 11.87 3.89
CA LEU A 113 10.62 10.46 4.15
C LEU A 113 12.08 10.21 4.55
N SER A 114 13.01 11.05 4.07
CA SER A 114 14.42 10.91 4.37
C SER A 114 14.70 11.22 5.85
N SER A 115 14.13 12.31 6.37
CA SER A 115 14.19 12.65 7.79
C SER A 115 13.41 11.67 8.67
N ASP A 116 12.20 11.32 8.24
CA ASP A 116 11.24 10.61 9.09
C ASP A 116 11.50 9.10 9.16
N ALA A 117 11.92 8.49 8.05
CA ALA A 117 12.04 7.04 7.91
C ALA A 117 13.41 6.55 7.39
N GLY A 118 14.31 7.43 6.94
CA GLY A 118 15.59 7.03 6.35
C GLY A 118 16.56 6.29 7.28
N TRP A 119 16.32 6.34 8.59
CA TRP A 119 17.11 5.65 9.62
C TRP A 119 16.44 4.39 10.16
N TRP A 120 15.29 3.99 9.60
CA TRP A 120 14.57 2.80 10.07
C TRP A 120 15.28 1.50 9.65
N GLN A 121 15.20 0.49 10.53
CA GLN A 121 15.77 -0.83 10.27
C GLN A 121 14.97 -1.62 9.23
N THR A 122 13.63 -1.55 9.32
CA THR A 122 12.73 -2.14 8.33
C THR A 122 12.35 -1.05 7.32
N PRO A 123 12.45 -1.32 6.01
CA PRO A 123 12.02 -0.38 4.98
C PRO A 123 10.57 0.10 5.19
N LEU A 124 10.31 1.38 4.96
CA LEU A 124 8.98 1.97 5.19
C LEU A 124 7.92 1.34 4.27
N TRP A 125 8.30 0.89 3.07
CA TRP A 125 7.40 0.21 2.13
C TRP A 125 6.70 -1.02 2.74
N THR A 126 7.33 -1.70 3.70
CA THR A 126 6.70 -2.81 4.44
C THR A 126 5.43 -2.33 5.16
N TYR A 127 5.54 -1.23 5.89
CA TYR A 127 4.44 -0.66 6.65
C TYR A 127 3.45 0.09 5.75
N ALA A 128 3.92 0.67 4.66
CA ALA A 128 3.08 1.28 3.64
C ALA A 128 2.25 0.23 2.89
N LEU A 129 2.79 -0.96 2.59
CA LEU A 129 2.03 -2.06 2.03
C LEU A 129 0.91 -2.52 2.98
N TYR A 130 1.18 -2.60 4.28
CA TYR A 130 0.12 -2.84 5.27
C TYR A 130 -0.98 -1.75 5.22
N ALA A 131 -0.61 -0.48 5.01
CA ALA A 131 -1.57 0.61 4.83
C ALA A 131 -2.39 0.43 3.53
N VAL A 132 -1.77 0.01 2.42
CA VAL A 132 -2.48 -0.35 1.17
C VAL A 132 -3.52 -1.42 1.47
N THR A 133 -3.15 -2.51 2.14
CA THR A 133 -4.07 -3.63 2.45
C THR A 133 -5.21 -3.17 3.36
N ILE A 134 -4.90 -2.42 4.43
CA ILE A 134 -5.90 -1.90 5.37
C ILE A 134 -6.91 -1.01 4.64
N TYR A 135 -6.44 -0.01 3.88
CA TYR A 135 -7.34 0.93 3.21
C TYR A 135 -8.08 0.28 2.03
N SER A 136 -7.50 -0.69 1.35
CA SER A 136 -8.18 -1.40 0.26
C SER A 136 -9.28 -2.30 0.79
N ARG A 137 -9.07 -3.00 1.90
CA ARG A 137 -10.11 -3.78 2.57
C ARG A 137 -11.20 -2.88 3.17
N ALA A 138 -10.82 -1.75 3.77
CA ALA A 138 -11.79 -0.76 4.23
C ALA A 138 -12.63 -0.16 3.07
N ALA A 139 -12.02 0.06 1.91
CA ALA A 139 -12.74 0.48 0.72
C ALA A 139 -13.70 -0.60 0.22
N ALA A 140 -13.26 -1.86 0.16
CA ALA A 140 -14.08 -3.00 -0.24
C ALA A 140 -15.32 -3.14 0.67
N ASP A 141 -15.11 -3.11 1.99
CA ASP A 141 -16.18 -3.15 3.00
C ASP A 141 -17.20 -2.02 2.81
N ARG A 142 -16.74 -0.77 2.65
CA ARG A 142 -17.62 0.40 2.53
C ARG A 142 -18.36 0.49 1.20
N LEU A 143 -17.75 -0.04 0.13
CA LEU A 143 -18.33 -0.01 -1.21
C LEU A 143 -19.17 -1.25 -1.51
N GLY A 144 -19.07 -2.31 -0.70
CA GLY A 144 -19.75 -3.59 -0.95
C GLY A 144 -19.22 -4.32 -2.19
N VAL A 145 -17.92 -4.19 -2.48
CA VAL A 145 -17.28 -4.79 -3.67
C VAL A 145 -16.11 -5.69 -3.26
N THR A 146 -15.60 -6.47 -4.22
CA THR A 146 -14.44 -7.34 -3.97
C THR A 146 -13.14 -6.55 -3.84
N LEU A 147 -12.15 -7.12 -3.15
CA LEU A 147 -10.81 -6.52 -3.06
C LEU A 147 -10.16 -6.37 -4.45
N GLY A 148 -10.41 -7.30 -5.36
CA GLY A 148 -9.90 -7.20 -6.73
C GLY A 148 -10.51 -6.07 -7.54
N GLU A 149 -11.79 -5.75 -7.30
CA GLU A 149 -12.40 -4.56 -7.88
C GLU A 149 -11.79 -3.27 -7.31
N VAL A 150 -11.52 -3.22 -6.01
CA VAL A 150 -10.78 -2.08 -5.41
C VAL A 150 -9.40 -1.94 -6.05
N ALA A 151 -8.64 -3.03 -6.19
CA ALA A 151 -7.33 -3.03 -6.83
C ALA A 151 -7.40 -2.51 -8.28
N ALA A 152 -8.42 -2.92 -9.05
CA ALA A 152 -8.64 -2.43 -10.41
C ALA A 152 -8.97 -0.92 -10.45
N ARG A 153 -9.80 -0.42 -9.52
CA ARG A 153 -10.10 1.03 -9.41
C ARG A 153 -8.87 1.84 -9.04
N ILE A 154 -8.01 1.33 -8.15
CA ILE A 154 -6.74 1.97 -7.81
C ILE A 154 -5.83 1.95 -9.05
N ALA A 155 -5.66 0.81 -9.71
CA ALA A 155 -4.86 0.67 -10.92
C ALA A 155 -5.26 1.68 -11.99
N GLN A 156 -6.55 1.83 -12.26
CA GLN A 156 -7.06 2.80 -13.22
C GLN A 156 -6.66 4.25 -12.87
N ARG A 157 -6.73 4.64 -11.58
CA ARG A 157 -6.32 5.98 -11.11
C ARG A 157 -4.83 6.24 -11.28
N HIS A 158 -4.02 5.18 -11.31
CA HIS A 158 -2.57 5.22 -11.53
C HIS A 158 -2.16 4.93 -12.98
N GLY A 159 -3.13 4.85 -13.91
CA GLY A 159 -2.85 4.64 -15.33
C GLY A 159 -2.45 3.20 -15.70
N PHE A 160 -2.79 2.22 -14.87
CA PHE A 160 -2.58 0.81 -15.13
C PHE A 160 -3.86 0.10 -15.56
N GLN A 161 -3.72 -0.95 -16.37
CA GLN A 161 -4.79 -1.89 -16.70
C GLN A 161 -4.43 -3.25 -16.10
N LEU A 162 -5.19 -3.69 -15.08
CA LEU A 162 -5.08 -5.07 -14.58
C LEU A 162 -5.91 -5.98 -15.49
N ALA A 163 -5.37 -7.16 -15.82
CA ALA A 163 -6.16 -8.19 -16.47
C ALA A 163 -7.33 -8.57 -15.55
N ALA A 164 -8.55 -8.66 -16.10
CA ALA A 164 -9.71 -9.09 -15.32
C ALA A 164 -9.45 -10.49 -14.77
N GLY A 165 -9.36 -10.61 -13.45
CA GLY A 165 -9.36 -11.92 -12.79
C GLY A 165 -10.69 -12.61 -13.10
N ALA A 166 -10.62 -13.82 -13.64
CA ALA A 166 -11.81 -14.65 -13.80
C ALA A 166 -12.49 -14.82 -12.43
N SER A 167 -13.77 -14.49 -12.35
CA SER A 167 -14.58 -14.74 -11.15
C SER A 167 -14.46 -16.23 -10.75
N PRO A 168 -14.37 -16.55 -9.45
CA PRO A 168 -14.53 -17.93 -9.04
C PRO A 168 -15.96 -18.34 -9.38
N THR A 169 -16.08 -19.36 -10.22
CA THR A 169 -17.36 -20.03 -10.51
C THR A 169 -17.94 -20.60 -9.22
N ASP A 170 -19.24 -20.41 -9.02
CA ASP A 170 -20.07 -20.87 -7.89
C ASP A 170 -19.72 -22.26 -7.32
#